data_AF-A0A2A2AX16-F1
#
_entry.id   AF-A0A2A2AX16-F1
#
_cell.length_a   1.000
_cell.length_b   1.000
_cell.length_c   1.000
_cell.angle_alpha   90.00
_cell.angle_beta   90.00
_cell.angle_gamma   90.00
#
_symmetry.space_group_name_H-M   'P 1'
#
loop_
_entity.id
_entity.type
_entity.pdbx_description
1 polymer ?
#
loop_
_entity_poly.entity_id
_entity_poly.type
_entity_poly.pdbx_seq_one_letter_code
_entity_poly.pdbx_strand_id
1 'polypeptide(L)'
;MQDKIKIDELRLITNKIFDSFELIGCFEFSLDEDFYWDVYEDERYDFTKSPDGYSVGQLFDDIYFLRKILEDEEMACPIMFLHLFPILRYMALRVGFDK
;
A
#
# COMPACT_ATOMS: atom_id res chain seq x y z
N MET A 1 -20.77 -11.86 7.52
CA MET A 1 -21.01 -11.67 6.07
C MET A 1 -19.71 -11.98 5.38
N GLN A 2 -19.69 -12.84 4.36
CA GLN A 2 -18.47 -13.17 3.62
C GLN A 2 -18.66 -12.72 2.18
N ASP A 3 -17.98 -11.66 1.79
CA ASP A 3 -17.95 -11.19 0.41
C ASP A 3 -16.83 -11.91 -0.34
N LYS A 4 -17.13 -12.38 -1.55
CA LYS A 4 -16.14 -12.97 -2.45
C LYS A 4 -15.74 -11.91 -3.47
N ILE A 5 -14.46 -11.57 -3.48
CA ILE A 5 -13.91 -10.55 -4.38
C ILE A 5 -13.10 -11.25 -5.47
N LYS A 6 -13.29 -10.84 -6.73
CA LYS A 6 -12.49 -11.37 -7.85
C LYS A 6 -11.17 -10.61 -7.96
N ILE A 7 -10.09 -11.31 -8.30
CA ILE A 7 -8.78 -10.67 -8.52
C ILE A 7 -8.86 -9.62 -9.64
N ASP A 8 -9.56 -9.93 -10.74
CA ASP A 8 -9.71 -8.97 -11.84
C ASP A 8 -10.52 -7.73 -11.44
N GLU A 9 -11.46 -7.87 -10.51
CA GLU A 9 -12.22 -6.74 -9.96
C GLU A 9 -11.30 -5.81 -9.15
N LEU A 10 -10.47 -6.37 -8.25
CA LEU A 10 -9.48 -5.58 -7.51
C LEU A 10 -8.49 -4.89 -8.44
N ARG A 11 -7.99 -5.60 -9.46
CA ARG A 11 -7.09 -5.01 -10.46
C ARG A 11 -7.73 -3.82 -11.16
N LEU A 12 -8.98 -3.96 -11.62
CA LEU A 12 -9.72 -2.88 -12.28
C LEU A 12 -9.97 -1.69 -11.35
N ILE A 13 -10.33 -1.94 -10.09
CA ILE A 13 -10.54 -0.88 -9.09
C ILE A 13 -9.24 -0.12 -8.85
N THR A 14 -8.13 -0.83 -8.60
CA THR A 14 -6.82 -0.22 -8.35
C THR A 14 -6.33 0.58 -9.55
N ASN A 15 -6.46 0.06 -10.77
CA ASN A 15 -6.08 0.80 -11.98
C ASN A 15 -6.91 2.07 -12.14
N LYS A 16 -8.23 2.03 -11.90
CA LYS A 16 -9.08 3.23 -11.96
C LYS A 16 -8.66 4.31 -10.96
N ILE A 17 -8.12 3.92 -9.81
CA ILE A 17 -7.56 4.87 -8.84
C ILE A 17 -6.32 5.52 -9.43
N PHE A 18 -5.36 4.76 -9.97
CA PHE A 18 -4.17 5.30 -10.63
C PHE A 18 -4.50 6.18 -11.84
N ASP A 19 -5.39 5.74 -12.72
CA ASP A 19 -5.88 6.51 -13.87
C ASP A 19 -6.41 7.89 -13.43
N SER A 20 -7.05 7.97 -12.26
CA SER A 20 -7.58 9.24 -11.74
C SER A 20 -6.49 10.26 -11.36
N PHE A 21 -5.32 9.79 -10.93
CA PHE A 21 -4.15 10.64 -10.67
C PHE A 21 -3.51 11.11 -11.98
N GLU A 22 -3.40 10.24 -12.98
CA GLU A 22 -2.86 10.61 -14.29
C GLU A 22 -3.73 11.67 -14.99
N LEU A 23 -5.06 11.59 -14.85
CA LEU A 23 -6.00 12.56 -15.40
C LEU A 23 -5.82 13.98 -14.86
N ILE A 24 -5.29 14.13 -13.64
CA ILE A 24 -4.97 15.42 -13.03
C ILE A 24 -3.49 15.83 -13.23
N GLY A 25 -2.75 15.08 -14.04
CA GLY A 25 -1.35 15.36 -14.36
C GLY A 25 -0.34 14.86 -13.31
N CYS A 26 -0.76 14.00 -12.39
CA CYS A 26 0.11 13.42 -11.38
C CYS A 26 0.69 12.08 -11.88
N PHE A 27 1.98 12.07 -12.24
CA PHE A 27 2.70 10.89 -12.74
C PHE A 27 3.79 10.40 -11.78
N GLU A 28 4.15 11.23 -10.79
CA GLU A 28 5.15 10.94 -9.78
C GLU A 28 4.75 11.61 -8.46
N PHE A 29 5.20 11.05 -7.34
CA PHE A 29 5.07 11.65 -6.03
C PHE A 29 6.36 11.44 -5.23
N SER A 30 6.67 12.40 -4.37
CA SER A 30 7.80 12.31 -3.45
C SER A 30 7.38 11.63 -2.14
N LEU A 31 8.26 10.80 -1.62
CA LEU A 31 8.16 10.26 -0.26
C LEU A 31 8.98 11.19 0.65
N ASP A 32 8.29 12.08 1.36
CA ASP A 32 8.92 13.07 2.26
C ASP A 32 9.11 12.52 3.68
N GLU A 33 8.50 11.38 3.99
CA GLU A 33 8.67 10.62 5.23
C GLU A 33 9.20 9.23 4.88
N ASP A 34 9.97 8.64 5.78
CA ASP A 34 10.42 7.25 5.65
C ASP A 34 9.65 6.35 6.63
N PHE A 35 9.55 6.74 7.89
CA PHE A 35 8.99 5.87 8.92
C PHE A 35 7.47 6.01 9.06
N TYR A 36 6.80 4.89 9.31
CA TYR A 36 5.40 4.87 9.70
C TYR A 36 5.15 3.91 10.86
N TRP A 37 4.15 4.24 11.69
CA TRP A 37 3.65 3.34 12.72
C TRP A 37 2.73 2.29 12.10
N ASP A 38 2.86 1.06 12.59
CA ASP A 38 1.96 -0.02 12.26
C ASP A 38 1.59 -0.83 13.51
N VAL A 39 0.46 -1.52 13.45
CA VAL A 39 0.06 -2.48 14.49
C VAL A 39 0.61 -3.85 14.11
N TYR A 40 1.01 -4.65 15.09
CA TYR A 40 1.45 -6.02 14.83
C TYR A 40 0.40 -6.82 14.05
N GLU A 41 0.86 -7.66 13.13
CA GLU A 41 0.01 -8.32 12.13
C GLU A 41 -1.06 -9.21 12.77
N ASP A 42 -0.71 -9.91 13.85
CA ASP A 42 -1.60 -10.77 14.64
C ASP A 42 -2.66 -9.98 15.41
N GLU A 43 -2.40 -8.70 15.71
CA GLU A 43 -3.34 -7.83 16.42
C GLU A 43 -4.24 -7.03 15.47
N ARG A 44 -3.82 -6.81 14.21
CA ARG A 44 -4.52 -5.95 13.24
C ARG A 44 -6.00 -6.29 13.05
N TYR A 45 -6.34 -7.57 13.15
CA TYR A 45 -7.70 -8.07 12.93
C TYR A 45 -8.37 -8.63 14.20
N ASP A 46 -7.68 -8.60 15.35
CA ASP A 46 -8.21 -9.06 16.62
C ASP A 46 -8.80 -7.90 17.43
N PHE A 47 -10.10 -7.68 17.27
CA PHE A 47 -10.85 -6.67 18.01
C PHE A 47 -11.36 -7.16 19.37
N THR A 48 -11.00 -8.38 19.81
CA THR A 48 -11.37 -8.86 21.15
C THR A 48 -10.52 -8.21 22.25
N LYS A 49 -9.39 -7.60 21.86
CA LYS A 49 -8.49 -6.83 22.71
C LYS A 49 -8.14 -5.50 22.05
N SER A 50 -7.62 -4.56 22.84
CA SER A 50 -6.90 -3.42 22.29
C SER A 50 -5.50 -3.90 21.86
N PRO A 51 -4.96 -3.40 20.73
CA PRO A 51 -3.59 -3.70 20.35
C PRO A 51 -2.64 -3.13 21.41
N ASP A 52 -1.70 -3.94 21.88
CA ASP A 52 -0.69 -3.53 22.85
C ASP A 52 0.71 -3.34 22.22
N GLY A 53 0.86 -3.76 20.96
CA GLY A 53 2.09 -3.71 20.21
C GLY A 53 2.05 -2.84 18.95
N TYR A 54 3.13 -2.07 18.76
CA TYR A 54 3.37 -1.31 17.53
C TYR A 54 4.69 -1.74 16.89
N SER A 55 4.69 -1.80 15.57
CA SER A 55 5.90 -1.87 14.75
C SER A 55 6.14 -0.54 14.04
N VAL A 56 7.37 -0.37 13.57
CA VAL A 56 7.77 0.73 12.70
C VAL A 56 8.15 0.13 11.36
N GLY A 57 7.50 0.59 10.29
CA GLY A 57 7.90 0.28 8.92
C GLY A 57 8.65 1.44 8.27
N GLN A 58 9.18 1.20 7.07
CA GLN A 58 10.03 2.14 6.32
C GLN A 58 9.61 2.16 4.85
N LEU A 59 9.11 3.31 4.39
CA LEU A 59 8.60 3.53 3.04
C LEU A 59 9.71 3.38 1.99
N PHE A 60 10.95 3.75 2.32
CA PHE A 60 12.06 3.58 1.40
C PHE A 60 12.43 2.12 1.20
N ASP A 61 12.41 1.31 2.27
CA ASP A 61 12.58 -0.14 2.18
C ASP A 61 11.43 -0.78 1.39
N ASP A 62 10.18 -0.36 1.66
CA ASP A 62 9.01 -0.86 0.94
C ASP A 62 9.12 -0.63 -0.58
N ILE A 63 9.47 0.58 -1.00
CA ILE A 63 9.71 0.88 -2.42
C ILE A 63 10.90 0.10 -2.97
N TYR A 64 11.97 -0.08 -2.18
CA TYR A 64 13.11 -0.87 -2.58
C TYR A 64 12.69 -2.32 -2.91
N PHE A 65 11.90 -2.97 -2.06
CA PHE A 65 11.39 -4.32 -2.31
C PHE A 65 10.44 -4.37 -3.52
N LEU A 66 9.54 -3.41 -3.66
CA LEU A 66 8.61 -3.37 -4.80
C LEU A 66 9.32 -3.20 -6.14
N ARG A 67 10.40 -2.41 -6.17
CA ARG A 67 11.21 -2.23 -7.39
C ARG A 67 11.88 -3.54 -7.84
N LYS A 68 12.15 -4.48 -6.94
CA LYS A 68 12.70 -5.80 -7.30
C LYS A 68 11.76 -6.63 -8.16
N ILE A 69 10.45 -6.40 -8.06
CA ILE A 69 9.45 -7.06 -8.92
C ILE A 69 9.63 -6.65 -10.39
N LEU A 70 10.13 -5.44 -10.65
CA LEU A 70 10.40 -4.96 -12.02
C LEU A 70 11.66 -5.59 -12.62
N GLU A 71 12.56 -6.12 -11.77
CA GLU A 71 13.79 -6.80 -12.19
C GLU A 71 13.57 -8.32 -12.35
N ASP A 72 12.70 -8.89 -11.51
CA ASP A 72 12.42 -10.33 -11.43
C ASP A 72 10.93 -10.58 -11.11
N GLU A 73 10.18 -11.11 -12.09
CA GLU A 73 8.75 -11.41 -11.92
C GLU A 73 8.49 -12.49 -10.86
N GLU A 74 9.45 -13.36 -10.54
CA GLU A 74 9.29 -14.37 -9.48
C GLU A 74 9.14 -13.73 -8.09
N MET A 75 9.58 -12.48 -7.93
CA MET A 75 9.39 -11.71 -6.70
C MET A 75 7.94 -11.23 -6.51
N ALA A 76 7.08 -11.29 -7.54
CA ALA A 76 5.67 -10.91 -7.49
C ALA A 76 4.83 -11.93 -6.68
N CYS A 77 5.03 -11.98 -5.37
CA CYS A 77 4.34 -12.90 -4.47
C CYS A 77 3.45 -12.16 -3.45
N PRO A 78 2.51 -12.84 -2.78
CA PRO A 78 1.49 -12.20 -1.92
C PRO A 78 2.05 -11.30 -0.82
N ILE A 79 3.24 -11.60 -0.28
CA ILE A 79 3.86 -10.79 0.78
C ILE A 79 4.19 -9.37 0.29
N MET A 80 4.37 -9.16 -1.02
CA MET A 80 4.64 -7.85 -1.59
C MET A 80 3.49 -6.87 -1.41
N PHE A 81 2.26 -7.35 -1.15
CA PHE A 81 1.17 -6.48 -0.74
C PHE A 81 1.44 -5.75 0.59
N LEU A 82 2.23 -6.35 1.48
CA LEU A 82 2.62 -5.70 2.74
C LEU A 82 3.56 -4.51 2.50
N HIS A 83 4.36 -4.53 1.43
CA HIS A 83 5.18 -3.40 1.00
C HIS A 83 4.39 -2.40 0.15
N LEU A 84 3.46 -2.87 -0.69
CA LEU A 84 2.64 -1.99 -1.53
C LEU A 84 1.66 -1.15 -0.70
N PHE A 85 1.05 -1.73 0.33
CA PHE A 85 0.00 -1.08 1.09
C PHE A 85 0.43 0.21 1.81
N PRO A 86 1.58 0.29 2.51
CA PRO A 86 2.09 1.52 3.10
C PRO A 86 2.27 2.63 2.06
N ILE A 87 2.75 2.30 0.86
CA ILE A 87 2.91 3.25 -0.24
C ILE A 87 1.56 3.79 -0.71
N LEU A 88 0.59 2.90 -0.96
CA LEU A 88 -0.76 3.30 -1.36
C LEU A 88 -1.43 4.18 -0.27
N ARG A 89 -1.22 3.83 1.00
CA ARG A 89 -1.73 4.62 2.14
C ARG A 89 -1.06 6.00 2.20
N TYR A 90 0.25 6.06 2.04
CA TYR A 90 0.98 7.33 2.01
C TYR A 90 0.47 8.20 0.87
N MET A 91 0.35 7.64 -0.33
CA MET A 91 -0.19 8.31 -1.51
C MET A 91 -1.60 8.86 -1.24
N ALA A 92 -2.50 8.06 -0.68
CA ALA A 92 -3.87 8.48 -0.38
C ALA A 92 -3.98 9.65 0.62
N LEU A 93 -2.99 9.85 1.49
CA LEU A 93 -3.00 10.87 2.56
C LEU A 93 -2.15 12.10 2.24
N ARG A 94 -1.32 12.03 1.19
CA ARG A 94 -0.30 13.04 0.88
C ARG A 94 -0.31 13.50 -0.57
N VAL A 95 -0.77 12.66 -1.50
CA VAL A 95 -0.98 13.08 -2.89
C VAL A 95 -2.35 13.72 -2.97
N GLY A 96 -2.33 15.05 -3.03
CA GLY A 96 -3.52 15.87 -3.06
C GLY A 96 -4.34 15.65 -4.33
N PHE A 97 -5.63 15.44 -4.12
CA PHE A 97 -6.63 16.25 -4.81
C PHE A 97 -6.59 17.68 -4.22
N ASP A 98 -5.43 18.35 -4.29
CA ASP A 98 -5.34 19.74 -3.90
C ASP A 98 -6.09 20.53 -4.98
N LYS A 99 -7.32 20.94 -4.63
CA LYS A 99 -8.08 21.98 -5.33
C LYS A 99 -7.84 23.32 -4.67
#